data_AF-A0A2S6AYZ1-F1
#
_entry.id   AF-A0A2S6AYZ1-F1
#
_cell.length_a   1.000
_cell.length_b   1.000
_cell.length_c   1.000
_cell.angle_alpha   90.00
_cell.angle_beta   90.00
_cell.angle_gamma   90.00
#
_symmetry.space_group_name_H-M   'P 1'
#
loop_
_entity.id
_entity.type
_entity.pdbx_description
1 polymer ?
#
loop_
_entity_poly.entity_id
_entity_poly.type
_entity_poly.pdbx_seq_one_letter_code
_entity_poly.pdbx_strand_id
1 'polypeptide(L)'
;MITLDAIADGAFAEVEAVVDGDAESLLVYRDGEQVRAFLNICPHAGRRLDWAPGQFLKSREGHLVCAAHGASFALDSGDCIAGPC
;
A
#
# COMPACT_ATOMS: atom_id res chain seq x y z
N MET A 1 -0.78 17.59 -4.29
CA MET A 1 -1.94 17.34 -3.41
C MET A 1 -2.91 16.46 -4.18
N ILE A 2 -3.22 15.26 -3.67
CA ILE A 2 -4.19 14.33 -4.28
C ILE A 2 -5.54 14.51 -3.58
N THR A 3 -6.65 14.47 -4.32
CA THR A 3 -8.01 14.51 -3.75
C THR A 3 -8.53 13.10 -3.52
N LEU A 4 -9.49 12.93 -2.60
CA LEU A 4 -10.12 11.63 -2.35
C LEU A 4 -10.68 11.03 -3.64
N ASP A 5 -11.35 11.84 -4.46
CA ASP A 5 -11.99 11.41 -5.71
C ASP A 5 -10.99 11.07 -6.83
N ALA A 6 -9.72 11.43 -6.68
CA ALA A 6 -8.68 10.97 -7.60
C ALA A 6 -8.32 9.49 -7.36
N ILE A 7 -8.68 8.92 -6.22
CA ILE A 7 -8.53 7.50 -5.89
C ILE A 7 -9.90 6.85 -6.05
N ALA A 8 -10.04 5.92 -6.99
CA ALA A 8 -11.27 5.16 -7.13
C ALA A 8 -11.54 4.34 -5.85
N ASP A 9 -12.81 4.11 -5.54
CA ASP A 9 -13.17 3.29 -4.38
C ASP A 9 -12.57 1.87 -4.49
N GLY A 10 -12.00 1.38 -3.40
CA GLY A 10 -11.28 0.11 -3.37
C GLY A 10 -9.95 0.07 -4.13
N ALA A 11 -9.45 1.22 -4.61
CA ALA A 11 -8.18 1.33 -5.34
C ALA A 11 -7.03 1.87 -4.48
N PHE A 12 -5.84 1.85 -5.07
CA PHE A 12 -4.61 2.35 -4.47
C PHE A 12 -4.09 3.60 -5.16
N ALA A 13 -3.30 4.37 -4.44
CA ALA A 13 -2.43 5.41 -4.99
C ALA A 13 -1.08 5.39 -4.27
N GLU A 14 -0.06 5.98 -4.90
CA GLU A 14 1.19 6.32 -4.23
C GLU A 14 1.23 7.82 -3.98
N VAL A 15 1.73 8.21 -2.81
CA VAL A 15 2.05 9.61 -2.49
C VAL A 15 3.42 9.68 -1.83
N GLU A 16 4.12 10.79 -2.05
CA GLU A 16 5.27 11.16 -1.22
C GLU A 16 4.79 12.05 -0.08
N ALA A 17 5.23 11.75 1.15
CA ALA A 17 4.92 12.53 2.34
C ALA A 17 6.12 12.57 3.28
N VAL A 18 6.17 13.59 4.15
CA VAL A 18 7.16 13.63 5.22
C VAL A 18 6.63 12.87 6.43
N VAL A 19 7.31 11.80 6.83
CA VAL A 19 7.01 11.00 8.02
C VAL A 19 8.23 11.05 8.92
N ASP A 20 8.05 11.47 10.18
CA ASP A 20 9.13 11.60 11.17
C ASP A 20 10.34 12.44 10.72
N GLY A 21 10.14 13.34 9.73
CA GLY A 21 11.17 14.23 9.20
C GLY A 21 11.79 13.76 7.89
N ASP A 22 11.51 12.53 7.45
CA ASP A 22 12.04 11.93 6.23
C ASP A 22 11.00 11.89 5.11
N ALA A 23 11.46 12.02 3.86
CA ALA A 23 10.59 11.88 2.69
C ALA A 23 10.34 10.39 2.40
N GLU A 24 9.10 9.96 2.58
CA GLU A 24 8.68 8.57 2.45
C GLU A 24 7.67 8.39 1.32
N SER A 25 7.78 7.25 0.63
CA SER A 25 6.75 6.77 -0.30
C SER A 25 5.69 6.02 0.47
N LEU A 26 4.43 6.42 0.33
CA LEU A 26 3.29 5.82 0.99
C LEU A 26 2.36 5.17 -0.04
N LEU A 27 1.94 3.94 0.25
CA LEU A 27 0.78 3.32 -0.35
C LEU A 27 -0.47 3.87 0.33
N VAL A 28 -1.42 4.37 -0.45
CA VAL A 28 -2.71 4.86 0.02
C VAL A 28 -3.81 3.96 -0.49
N TYR A 29 -4.69 3.51 0.39
CA TYR A 29 -5.87 2.69 0.06
C TYR A 29 -7.15 3.42 0.44
N ARG A 30 -8.12 3.47 -0.49
CA ARG A 30 -9.45 4.03 -0.25
C ARG A 30 -10.48 2.93 0.01
N ASP A 31 -11.29 3.11 1.04
CA ASP A 31 -12.46 2.31 1.39
C ASP A 31 -13.64 3.22 1.73
N GLY A 32 -14.49 3.49 0.74
CA GLY A 32 -15.56 4.48 0.82
C GLY A 32 -15.04 5.89 1.06
N GLU A 33 -15.32 6.44 2.24
CA GLU A 33 -14.82 7.75 2.69
C GLU A 33 -13.56 7.65 3.57
N GLN A 34 -13.14 6.43 3.88
CA GLN A 34 -11.96 6.17 4.70
C GLN A 34 -10.73 6.00 3.81
N VAL A 35 -9.60 6.51 4.30
CA VAL A 35 -8.31 6.33 3.67
C VAL A 35 -7.34 5.79 4.71
N ARG A 36 -6.59 4.76 4.31
CA ARG A 36 -5.48 4.22 5.11
C ARG A 36 -4.21 4.37 4.29
N ALA A 37 -3.10 4.61 4.98
CA ALA A 37 -1.80 4.75 4.36
C ALA A 37 -0.77 3.87 5.09
N PHE A 38 0.12 3.28 4.31
CA PHE A 38 1.20 2.41 4.79
C PHE A 38 2.49 2.83 4.09
N LEU A 39 3.64 2.58 4.71
CA LEU A 39 4.93 2.72 4.01
C LEU A 39 4.92 1.80 2.78
N ASN A 40 5.36 2.31 1.63
CA ASN A 40 5.54 1.52 0.42
C ASN A 40 6.83 0.67 0.49
N ILE A 41 6.98 -0.08 1.58
CA ILE A 41 8.14 -0.90 1.89
C ILE A 41 7.67 -2.20 2.53
N CYS A 42 8.03 -3.32 1.91
CA CYS A 42 7.79 -4.65 2.42
C CYS A 42 8.78 -4.98 3.55
N PRO A 43 8.32 -5.35 4.75
CA PRO A 43 9.19 -5.59 5.91
C PRO A 43 10.17 -6.76 5.72
N HIS A 44 9.84 -7.74 4.88
CA HIS A 44 10.67 -8.93 4.68
C HIS A 44 12.06 -8.62 4.13
N ALA A 45 12.17 -7.71 3.14
CA ALA A 45 13.44 -7.46 2.45
C ALA A 45 13.64 -5.99 2.05
N GLY A 46 12.85 -5.07 2.61
CA GLY A 46 12.92 -3.65 2.30
C GLY A 46 12.61 -3.31 0.83
N ARG A 47 11.93 -4.20 0.11
CA ARG A 47 11.53 -3.98 -1.29
C ARG A 47 10.25 -3.16 -1.33
N ARG A 48 10.07 -2.36 -2.39
CA ARG A 48 8.81 -1.65 -2.59
C ARG A 48 7.65 -2.63 -2.77
N LEU A 49 6.45 -2.22 -2.33
CA LEU A 49 5.24 -3.06 -2.42
C LEU A 49 4.63 -3.01 -3.82
N ASP A 50 4.76 -1.88 -4.52
CA ASP A 50 4.39 -1.73 -5.93
C ASP A 50 5.41 -2.35 -6.90
N TRP A 51 4.92 -2.75 -8.07
CA TRP A 51 5.74 -3.27 -9.18
C TRP A 51 6.16 -2.21 -10.19
N ALA A 52 5.48 -1.07 -10.19
CA ALA A 52 5.80 0.16 -10.92
C ALA A 52 5.21 1.33 -10.12
N PRO A 53 5.70 2.57 -10.27
CA PRO A 53 5.21 3.72 -9.49
C PRO A 53 3.69 3.80 -9.40
N GLY A 54 3.14 3.75 -8.18
CA GLY A 54 1.72 3.76 -7.89
C GLY A 54 0.92 2.51 -8.29
N GLN A 55 1.57 1.46 -8.79
CA GLN A 55 0.91 0.24 -9.28
C GLN A 55 1.09 -0.92 -8.29
N PHE A 56 0.04 -1.21 -7.53
CA PHE A 56 0.03 -2.23 -6.47
C PHE A 56 -0.78 -3.46 -6.89
N LEU A 57 -0.45 -4.61 -6.30
CA LEU A 57 -1.22 -5.84 -6.50
C LEU A 57 -2.27 -5.99 -5.39
N LYS A 58 -3.52 -6.24 -5.78
CA LYS A 58 -4.60 -6.68 -4.89
C LYS A 58 -4.96 -8.12 -5.20
N SER A 59 -5.02 -8.98 -4.19
CA SER A 59 -5.53 -10.34 -4.37
C SER A 59 -7.05 -10.31 -4.61
N ARG A 60 -7.63 -11.44 -5.04
CA ARG A 60 -9.08 -11.55 -5.24
C ARG A 60 -9.86 -11.42 -3.92
N GLU A 61 -9.23 -11.81 -2.83
CA GLU A 61 -9.73 -11.72 -1.45
C GLU A 61 -9.59 -10.31 -0.88
N GLY A 62 -9.00 -9.38 -1.64
CA GLY A 62 -8.91 -7.97 -1.28
C GLY A 62 -7.67 -7.58 -0.49
N HIS A 63 -6.63 -8.41 -0.45
CA HIS A 63 -5.40 -8.12 0.29
C HIS A 63 -4.37 -7.39 -0.57
N LEU A 64 -3.51 -6.57 0.04
CA LEU A 64 -2.31 -6.07 -0.62
C LEU A 64 -1.32 -7.21 -0.80
N VAL A 65 -0.69 -7.31 -1.97
CA VAL A 65 0.36 -8.30 -2.24
C VAL A 65 1.65 -7.60 -2.63
N CYS A 66 2.73 -7.90 -1.92
CA CYS A 66 4.08 -7.47 -2.30
C CYS A 66 4.43 -8.08 -3.66
N ALA A 67 4.69 -7.22 -4.65
CA ALA A 67 4.99 -7.68 -5.99
C ALA A 67 6.33 -8.43 -6.15
N ALA A 68 7.23 -8.33 -5.17
CA ALA A 68 8.53 -9.01 -5.23
C ALA A 68 8.42 -10.50 -4.90
N HIS A 69 7.81 -10.85 -3.76
CA HIS A 69 7.84 -12.22 -3.22
C HIS A 69 6.48 -12.73 -2.71
N GLY A 70 5.38 -11.97 -2.90
CA GLY A 70 4.02 -12.45 -2.63
C GLY A 70 3.56 -12.37 -1.16
N ALA A 71 4.30 -11.68 -0.29
CA ALA A 71 3.83 -11.35 1.06
C ALA A 71 2.48 -10.62 0.97
N SER A 72 1.49 -11.04 1.76
CA SER A 72 0.13 -10.50 1.72
C SER A 72 -0.23 -9.81 3.02
N PHE A 73 -0.88 -8.65 2.90
CA PHE A 73 -1.19 -7.77 4.03
C PHE A 73 -2.69 -7.43 4.06
N ALA A 74 -3.26 -7.44 5.26
CA ALA A 74 -4.62 -6.97 5.50
C ALA A 74 -4.68 -5.44 5.27
N LEU A 75 -5.66 -4.96 4.50
CA LEU A 75 -5.76 -3.55 4.14
C LEU A 75 -6.30 -2.67 5.28
N ASP A 76 -6.91 -3.28 6.28
CA ASP A 76 -7.40 -2.58 7.46
C ASP A 76 -6.28 -2.33 8.48
N SER A 77 -5.54 -3.35 8.89
CA SER A 77 -4.50 -3.21 9.92
C SER A 77 -3.08 -3.02 9.37
N GLY A 78 -2.81 -3.46 8.14
CA GLY A 78 -1.45 -3.60 7.62
C GLY A 78 -0.74 -4.88 8.09
N ASP A 79 -1.42 -5.76 8.85
CA ASP A 79 -0.83 -6.99 9.35
C ASP A 79 -0.47 -7.94 8.21
N CYS A 80 0.66 -8.63 8.38
CA CYS A 80 1.01 -9.74 7.52
C CYS A 80 0.09 -10.93 7.76
N ILE A 81 -0.56 -11.41 6.71
CA ILE A 81 -1.52 -12.53 6.78
C ILE A 81 -1.06 -13.76 6.00
N ALA A 82 -0.10 -13.62 5.10
CA ALA A 82 0.50 -14.74 4.37
C ALA A 82 1.86 -14.38 3.77
N GLY A 83 2.68 -15.41 3.52
CA GLY A 83 4.00 -15.25 2.90
C GLY A 83 5.06 -14.69 3.86
N PRO A 84 6.27 -14.42 3.35
CA PRO A 84 7.36 -13.90 4.17
C PRO A 84 7.21 -12.39 4.32
N CYS A 85 6.83 -11.97 5.53
CA CYS A 85 7.00 -10.65 6.10
C CYS A 85 8.06 -10.78 7.21
#